data_AF-A0A7W7CGH5-F1
#
_entry.id   AF-A0A7W7CGH5-F1
#
_cell.length_a   1.000
_cell.length_b   1.000
_cell.length_c   1.000
_cell.angle_alpha   90.00
_cell.angle_beta   90.00
_cell.angle_gamma   90.00
#
_symmetry.space_group_name_H-M   'P 1'
#
loop_
_entity.id
_entity.type
_entity.pdbx_description
1 polymer ?
#
loop_
_entity_poly.entity_id
_entity_poly.type
_entity_poly.pdbx_seq_one_letter_code
_entity_poly.pdbx_strand_id
1 'polypeptide(L)'
;MGVVWRATDLELDRTVALKRSHATDGAHGGGQTRREARLGAGLNHPNVITVFDVLLDGEDRWLVMEYLDARNLDELIEADGPLPPEQVARIGLQLAAALTAMHEAGLVHRDVKPGNVLVTERGVAKLTDLGIARWTEETRTGSGGLDGTPGFLAPEVARGEAGDTAADVFSLGATLFAAVEGMSPWGRNTVSPYGQVHRAAGYQIEPQRQAGSLGPVLEALLRKRPGDRPSAAEAEAMLSQVANGSEATIRIPPSARRRRRGLVLGAVAAVLVLVAATLVWQAMPDTPDSITGDQRTADPCKLTDPAALSRFGQATLDPDYGNFNRCDVLVQLSEQEGDEADVRLELETRGDHAPTTITATAIGPIERAPEQDGQCRRTIRLNDGNRVLISAKHVDGKPAQLCAMADAVTSGAVLVLGGGKIPRREADPAPEALIRLEACALVTEAEATAAVGGPSTADPGFGNWECDWERVRRKLTVIFDRNQPAGLDGTKLTLSGHTAYVDADGFGKGTCDVSIVHRPYLDLNAKQMVELVRVVIRDDLPGEQLCEATTTVARQVAARLSP
;
A
#
# COMPACT_ATOMS: atom_id res chain seq x y z
N MET A 1 -19.27 -1.66 15.25
CA MET A 1 -18.40 -2.57 16.03
C MET A 1 -19.09 -3.91 16.12
N GLY A 2 -18.39 -5.00 15.83
CA GLY A 2 -18.92 -6.36 16.01
C GLY A 2 -19.20 -6.65 17.48
N VAL A 3 -20.15 -7.55 17.76
CA VAL A 3 -20.47 -8.00 19.11
C VAL A 3 -19.26 -8.77 19.67
N VAL A 4 -18.95 -8.59 20.95
CA VAL A 4 -17.91 -9.33 21.68
C VAL A 4 -18.59 -10.18 22.74
N TRP A 5 -18.25 -11.46 22.78
CA TRP A 5 -18.81 -12.43 23.73
C TRP A 5 -17.76 -12.86 24.75
N ARG A 6 -18.18 -13.01 26.00
CA ARG A 6 -17.44 -13.80 26.99
C ARG A 6 -17.69 -15.28 26.70
N ALA A 7 -16.63 -16.05 26.54
CA ALA A 7 -16.69 -17.47 26.24
C ALA A 7 -15.72 -18.28 27.12
N THR A 8 -15.86 -19.60 27.05
CA THR A 8 -14.95 -20.55 27.72
C THR A 8 -14.23 -21.37 26.66
N ASP A 9 -12.91 -21.33 26.70
CA ASP A 9 -12.03 -22.21 25.93
C ASP A 9 -12.10 -23.60 26.59
N LEU A 10 -12.73 -24.56 25.91
CA LEU A 10 -13.03 -25.89 26.46
C LEU A 10 -11.81 -26.82 26.49
N GLU A 11 -10.76 -26.52 25.73
CA GLU A 11 -9.53 -27.31 25.71
C GLU A 11 -8.60 -26.91 26.84
N LEU A 12 -8.47 -25.60 27.08
CA LEU A 12 -7.58 -25.05 28.12
C LEU A 12 -8.30 -24.65 29.41
N ASP A 13 -9.62 -24.84 29.49
CA ASP A 13 -10.50 -24.50 30.62
C ASP A 13 -10.28 -23.07 31.16
N ARG A 14 -10.36 -22.09 30.26
CA ARG A 14 -10.15 -20.67 30.59
C ARG A 14 -11.21 -19.75 29.98
N THR A 15 -11.47 -18.62 30.64
CA THR A 15 -12.35 -17.58 30.08
C THR A 15 -11.60 -16.79 29.00
N VAL A 16 -12.24 -16.61 27.85
CA VAL A 16 -11.73 -15.85 26.69
C VAL A 16 -12.79 -14.87 26.21
N ALA A 17 -12.37 -13.84 25.47
CA ALA A 17 -13.27 -13.00 24.71
C ALA A 17 -13.25 -13.43 23.25
N LEU A 18 -14.44 -13.49 22.63
CA LEU A 18 -14.62 -13.83 21.22
C LEU A 18 -15.18 -12.62 20.49
N LYS A 19 -14.56 -12.24 19.38
CA LYS A 19 -15.06 -11.18 18.50
C LYS A 19 -15.32 -11.75 17.11
N ARG A 20 -16.54 -11.58 16.60
CA ARG A 20 -16.92 -11.96 15.24
C ARG A 20 -16.69 -10.80 14.28
N SER A 21 -16.08 -11.10 13.14
CA SER A 21 -16.04 -10.24 11.96
C SER A 21 -16.66 -11.01 10.79
N HIS A 22 -17.66 -10.41 10.13
CA HIS A 22 -18.27 -10.99 8.94
C HIS A 22 -17.32 -10.82 7.75
N ALA A 23 -16.96 -11.90 7.04
CA ALA A 23 -16.59 -11.74 5.64
C ALA A 23 -17.88 -11.47 4.88
N THR A 24 -17.93 -10.39 4.09
CA THR A 24 -18.94 -10.33 3.03
C THR A 24 -18.34 -10.91 1.77
N ASP A 25 -19.16 -11.64 1.05
CA ASP A 25 -18.85 -12.34 -0.18
C ASP A 25 -18.00 -11.52 -1.16
N GLY A 26 -16.87 -12.11 -1.57
CA GLY A 26 -16.08 -11.67 -2.72
C GLY A 26 -14.67 -11.14 -2.43
N ALA A 27 -13.73 -11.98 -1.96
CA ALA A 27 -12.29 -11.67 -2.08
C ALA A 27 -11.39 -12.93 -2.02
N HIS A 28 -10.79 -13.30 -3.15
CA HIS A 28 -9.61 -14.18 -3.21
C HIS A 28 -8.33 -13.35 -2.95
N GLY A 29 -8.16 -12.87 -1.71
CA GLY A 29 -7.01 -12.07 -1.28
C GLY A 29 -6.51 -12.50 0.11
N GLY A 30 -5.99 -13.72 0.24
CA GLY A 30 -5.67 -14.34 1.55
C GLY A 30 -4.29 -14.05 2.15
N GLY A 31 -3.39 -13.36 1.44
CA GLY A 31 -1.96 -13.25 1.81
C GLY A 31 -1.65 -12.21 2.90
N GLN A 32 -2.07 -10.96 2.69
CA GLN A 32 -1.78 -9.82 3.58
C GLN A 32 -2.42 -10.00 4.96
N THR A 33 -3.69 -10.40 4.97
CA THR A 33 -4.51 -10.58 6.17
C THR A 33 -4.00 -11.69 7.10
N ARG A 34 -3.44 -12.78 6.54
CA ARG A 34 -2.82 -13.87 7.32
C ARG A 34 -1.48 -13.46 7.93
N ARG A 35 -0.71 -12.59 7.27
CA ARG A 35 0.57 -12.09 7.78
C ARG A 35 0.38 -11.15 8.97
N GLU A 36 -0.58 -10.25 8.89
CA GLU A 36 -0.84 -9.25 9.94
C GLU A 36 -1.58 -9.84 11.15
N ALA A 37 -2.50 -10.80 10.93
CA ALA A 37 -3.06 -11.59 12.02
C ALA A 37 -2.00 -12.40 12.78
N ARG A 38 -0.98 -12.94 12.06
CA ARG A 38 0.17 -13.62 12.68
C ARG A 38 1.11 -12.64 13.42
N LEU A 39 1.33 -11.44 12.89
CA LEU A 39 2.13 -10.41 13.57
C LEU A 39 1.43 -9.91 14.84
N GLY A 40 0.12 -9.71 14.79
CA GLY A 40 -0.70 -9.34 15.94
C GLY A 40 -0.81 -10.44 17.00
N ALA A 41 -0.96 -11.71 16.59
CA ALA A 41 -0.92 -12.86 17.50
C ALA A 41 0.48 -13.08 18.14
N GLY A 42 1.55 -12.63 17.47
CA GLY A 42 2.92 -12.69 17.98
C GLY A 42 3.28 -11.55 18.95
N LEU A 43 2.46 -10.50 19.06
CA LEU A 43 2.71 -9.35 19.92
C LEU A 43 2.24 -9.65 21.36
N ASN A 44 3.18 -9.97 22.24
CA ASN A 44 2.91 -10.17 23.66
C ASN A 44 3.45 -8.99 24.49
N HIS A 45 2.56 -8.15 25.01
CA HIS A 45 2.91 -6.99 25.83
C HIS A 45 1.87 -6.80 26.95
N PRO A 46 2.26 -6.45 28.20
CA PRO A 46 1.33 -6.32 29.32
C PRO A 46 0.20 -5.31 29.11
N ASN A 47 0.40 -4.31 28.25
CA ASN A 47 -0.58 -3.26 27.95
C ASN A 47 -1.29 -3.44 26.59
N VAL A 48 -1.21 -4.63 25.99
CA VAL A 48 -1.92 -5.00 24.76
C VAL A 48 -2.77 -6.25 25.04
N ILE A 49 -4.01 -6.28 24.57
CA ILE A 49 -4.84 -7.48 24.62
C ILE A 49 -4.22 -8.56 23.75
N THR A 50 -3.95 -9.72 24.36
CA THR A 50 -3.35 -10.85 23.66
C THR A 50 -4.37 -11.54 22.76
N VAL A 51 -4.03 -11.75 21.50
CA VAL A 51 -4.82 -12.62 20.60
C VAL A 51 -4.28 -14.04 20.72
N PHE A 52 -5.13 -14.98 21.10
CA PHE A 52 -4.77 -16.38 21.27
C PHE A 52 -4.90 -17.16 19.97
N ASP A 53 -5.98 -16.94 19.21
CA ASP A 53 -6.27 -17.69 18.00
C ASP A 53 -7.21 -16.93 17.05
N VAL A 54 -7.29 -17.38 15.80
CA VAL A 54 -8.26 -16.96 14.79
C VAL A 54 -8.99 -18.18 14.25
N LEU A 55 -10.27 -18.29 14.56
CA LEU A 55 -11.12 -19.38 14.10
C LEU A 55 -11.91 -18.96 12.85
N LEU A 56 -12.17 -19.92 11.97
CA LEU A 56 -13.04 -19.77 10.81
C LEU A 56 -14.30 -20.60 11.03
N ASP A 57 -15.48 -19.99 10.91
CA ASP A 57 -16.78 -20.66 10.95
C ASP A 57 -17.62 -20.21 9.75
N GLY A 58 -17.61 -21.01 8.68
CA GLY A 58 -18.11 -20.58 7.37
C GLY A 58 -17.31 -19.40 6.82
N GLU A 59 -18.02 -18.33 6.44
CA GLU A 59 -17.44 -17.05 6.00
C GLU A 59 -17.06 -16.14 7.19
N ASP A 60 -17.47 -16.46 8.41
CA ASP A 60 -17.17 -15.64 9.57
C ASP A 60 -15.80 -15.94 10.15
N ARG A 61 -15.09 -14.87 10.51
CA ARG A 61 -13.82 -14.95 11.24
C ARG A 61 -14.06 -14.58 12.68
N TRP A 62 -13.51 -15.38 13.57
CA TRP A 62 -13.63 -15.21 15.01
C TRP A 62 -12.24 -15.02 15.61
N LEU A 63 -12.02 -13.89 16.26
CA LEU A 63 -10.80 -13.66 17.03
C LEU A 63 -11.02 -14.14 18.46
N VAL A 64 -10.15 -15.06 18.90
CA VAL A 64 -10.06 -15.52 20.29
C VAL A 64 -9.00 -14.69 20.99
N MET A 65 -9.38 -13.97 22.03
CA MET A 65 -8.51 -13.02 22.72
C MET A 65 -8.63 -13.12 24.24
N GLU A 66 -7.66 -12.51 24.92
CA GLU A 66 -7.66 -12.35 26.37
C GLU A 66 -8.97 -11.71 26.84
N TYR A 67 -9.64 -12.38 27.77
CA TYR A 67 -10.74 -11.76 28.51
C TYR A 67 -10.17 -10.96 29.68
N LEU A 68 -10.48 -9.67 29.71
CA LEU A 68 -10.12 -8.78 30.80
C LEU A 68 -11.41 -8.28 31.48
N ASP A 69 -11.53 -8.50 32.78
CA ASP A 69 -12.61 -7.94 33.59
C ASP A 69 -12.34 -6.44 33.84
N ALA A 70 -12.81 -5.62 32.90
CA ALA A 70 -12.49 -4.20 32.80
C ALA A 70 -13.65 -3.43 32.14
N ARG A 71 -13.75 -2.13 32.46
CA ARG A 71 -14.57 -1.18 31.71
C ARG A 71 -13.73 -0.54 30.61
N ASN A 72 -14.33 -0.17 29.48
CA ASN A 72 -13.61 0.67 28.53
C ASN A 72 -13.55 2.13 29.04
N LEU A 73 -12.64 2.94 28.52
CA LEU A 73 -12.43 4.30 29.02
C LEU A 73 -13.60 5.23 28.66
N ASP A 74 -14.37 4.97 27.59
CA ASP A 74 -15.62 5.71 27.32
C ASP A 74 -16.63 5.50 28.45
N GLU A 75 -16.85 4.25 28.87
CA GLU A 75 -17.73 3.91 30.00
C GLU A 75 -17.28 4.55 31.31
N LEU A 76 -15.97 4.66 31.55
CA LEU A 76 -15.43 5.37 32.71
C LEU A 76 -15.76 6.86 32.65
N ILE A 77 -15.53 7.51 31.51
CA ILE A 77 -15.79 8.94 31.34
C ILE A 77 -17.29 9.23 31.45
N GLU A 78 -18.14 8.36 30.92
CA GLU A 78 -19.59 8.50 30.98
C GLU A 78 -20.13 8.32 32.41
N ALA A 79 -19.61 7.34 33.16
CA ALA A 79 -20.07 7.04 34.51
C ALA A 79 -19.50 8.01 35.56
N ASP A 80 -18.19 8.27 35.50
CA ASP A 80 -17.44 8.96 36.55
C ASP A 80 -17.16 10.44 36.19
N GLY A 81 -17.40 10.83 34.93
CA GLY A 81 -17.08 12.15 34.41
C GLY A 81 -15.60 12.27 33.99
N PRO A 82 -15.12 13.50 33.71
CA PRO A 82 -13.71 13.74 33.42
C PRO A 82 -12.81 13.27 34.58
N LEU A 83 -11.74 12.56 34.24
CA LEU A 83 -10.83 11.94 35.21
C LEU A 83 -9.70 12.89 35.63
N PRO A 84 -9.15 12.75 36.85
CA PRO A 84 -8.01 13.57 37.30
C PRO A 84 -6.76 13.42 36.40
N PRO A 85 -6.00 14.50 36.14
CA PRO A 85 -4.83 14.48 35.26
C PRO A 85 -3.80 13.39 35.57
N GLU A 86 -3.53 13.12 36.85
CA GLU A 86 -2.56 12.10 37.27
C GLU A 86 -3.05 10.68 36.95
N GLN A 87 -4.37 10.44 37.05
CA GLN A 87 -4.98 9.17 36.65
C GLN A 87 -4.92 8.99 35.15
N VAL A 88 -5.24 10.03 34.38
CA VAL A 88 -5.13 10.03 32.92
C VAL A 88 -3.67 9.81 32.48
N ALA A 89 -2.70 10.42 33.16
CA ALA A 89 -1.28 10.20 32.90
C ALA A 89 -0.84 8.74 33.14
N ARG A 90 -1.33 8.09 34.21
CA ARG A 90 -1.05 6.66 34.47
C ARG A 90 -1.64 5.73 33.41
N ILE A 91 -2.82 6.06 32.89
CA ILE A 91 -3.42 5.34 31.76
C ILE A 91 -2.57 5.58 30.51
N GLY A 92 -2.30 6.85 30.18
CA GLY A 92 -1.51 7.23 29.02
C GLY A 92 -0.12 6.61 28.99
N LEU A 93 0.56 6.51 30.13
CA LEU A 93 1.86 5.85 30.26
C LEU A 93 1.81 4.40 29.76
N GLN A 94 0.80 3.64 30.20
CA GLN A 94 0.59 2.26 29.80
C GLN A 94 0.24 2.14 28.30
N LEU A 95 -0.56 3.06 27.77
CA LEU A 95 -0.90 3.09 26.35
C LEU A 95 0.31 3.48 25.47
N ALA A 96 1.15 4.41 25.94
CA ALA A 96 2.37 4.78 25.25
C ALA A 96 3.36 3.61 25.18
N ALA A 97 3.54 2.85 26.27
CA ALA A 97 4.33 1.63 26.28
C ALA A 97 3.79 0.57 25.29
N ALA A 98 2.46 0.40 25.23
CA ALA A 98 1.81 -0.47 24.26
C ALA A 98 2.10 -0.03 22.81
N LEU A 99 1.96 1.26 22.50
CA LEU A 99 2.23 1.81 21.18
C LEU A 99 3.72 1.70 20.80
N THR A 100 4.64 1.90 21.75
CA THR A 100 6.08 1.67 21.53
C THR A 100 6.33 0.24 21.06
N ALA A 101 5.80 -0.76 21.79
CA ALA A 101 5.97 -2.17 21.43
C ALA A 101 5.33 -2.52 20.07
N MET A 102 4.16 -1.95 19.77
CA MET A 102 3.51 -2.12 18.47
C MET A 102 4.35 -1.51 17.34
N HIS A 103 4.82 -0.27 17.49
CA HIS A 103 5.58 0.46 16.48
C HIS A 103 6.93 -0.21 16.20
N GLU A 104 7.62 -0.72 17.22
CA GLU A 104 8.85 -1.50 17.07
C GLU A 104 8.63 -2.82 16.31
N ALA A 105 7.47 -3.44 16.49
CA ALA A 105 7.04 -4.62 15.72
C ALA A 105 6.54 -4.28 14.31
N GLY A 106 6.53 -3.00 13.92
CA GLY A 106 6.03 -2.53 12.63
C GLY A 106 4.50 -2.51 12.51
N LEU A 107 3.78 -2.51 13.63
CA LEU A 107 2.33 -2.47 13.70
C LEU A 107 1.85 -1.05 14.07
N VAL A 108 0.87 -0.52 13.35
CA VAL A 108 0.18 0.75 13.65
C VAL A 108 -1.24 0.43 14.10
N HIS A 109 -1.74 1.06 15.16
CA HIS A 109 -3.04 0.74 15.74
C HIS A 109 -4.21 1.33 14.94
N ARG A 110 -4.10 2.58 14.45
CA ARG A 110 -5.06 3.31 13.60
C ARG A 110 -6.43 3.67 14.19
N ASP A 111 -6.76 3.21 15.40
CA ASP A 111 -8.04 3.50 16.05
C ASP A 111 -7.89 3.61 17.58
N VAL A 112 -6.84 4.30 18.03
CA VAL A 112 -6.66 4.61 19.45
C VAL A 112 -7.75 5.60 19.87
N LYS A 113 -8.63 5.17 20.77
CA LYS A 113 -9.75 5.94 21.31
C LYS A 113 -10.21 5.36 22.65
N PRO A 114 -10.98 6.08 23.48
CA PRO A 114 -11.36 5.59 24.79
C PRO A 114 -12.13 4.25 24.75
N GLY A 115 -13.03 4.04 23.80
CA GLY A 115 -13.72 2.76 23.61
C GLY A 115 -12.82 1.55 23.32
N ASN A 116 -11.58 1.76 22.87
CA ASN A 116 -10.58 0.71 22.63
C ASN A 116 -9.53 0.61 23.75
N VAL A 117 -9.74 1.30 24.88
CA VAL A 117 -8.88 1.26 26.05
C VAL A 117 -9.62 0.57 27.19
N LEU A 118 -9.20 -0.65 27.55
CA LEU A 118 -9.77 -1.39 28.68
C LEU A 118 -9.02 -1.05 29.96
N VAL A 119 -9.74 -0.68 31.01
CA VAL A 119 -9.19 -0.30 32.31
C VAL A 119 -9.82 -1.13 33.42
N THR A 120 -8.99 -1.90 34.11
CA THR A 120 -9.40 -2.70 35.27
C THR A 120 -9.59 -1.81 36.50
N GLU A 121 -10.31 -2.29 37.51
CA GLU A 121 -10.44 -1.61 38.81
C GLU A 121 -9.08 -1.35 39.49
N ARG A 122 -8.07 -2.15 39.18
CA ARG A 122 -6.69 -1.99 39.70
C ARG A 122 -5.86 -0.98 38.92
N GLY A 123 -6.42 -0.32 37.90
CA GLY A 123 -5.75 0.69 37.10
C GLY A 123 -4.83 0.14 36.00
N VAL A 124 -4.87 -1.16 35.73
CA VAL A 124 -4.21 -1.74 34.54
C VAL A 124 -4.99 -1.33 33.30
N ALA A 125 -4.31 -0.69 32.35
CA ALA A 125 -4.85 -0.27 31.07
C ALA A 125 -4.26 -1.12 29.94
N LYS A 126 -5.13 -1.61 29.04
CA LYS A 126 -4.73 -2.35 27.84
C LYS A 126 -5.40 -1.80 26.59
N LEU A 127 -4.65 -1.72 25.49
CA LEU A 127 -5.22 -1.49 24.16
C LEU A 127 -5.86 -2.78 23.65
N THR A 128 -7.12 -2.66 23.22
CA THR A 128 -7.85 -3.72 22.51
C THR A 128 -8.14 -3.27 21.09
N ASP A 129 -8.74 -4.15 20.29
CA ASP A 129 -9.05 -3.86 18.88
C ASP A 129 -7.80 -3.43 18.12
N LEU A 130 -6.70 -4.14 18.39
CA LEU A 130 -5.55 -4.23 17.49
C LEU A 130 -6.14 -4.33 16.10
N GLY A 131 -5.78 -3.41 15.22
CA GLY A 131 -6.49 -3.21 13.95
C GLY A 131 -6.66 -4.47 13.11
N ILE A 132 -6.13 -5.64 13.50
CA ILE A 132 -6.23 -7.00 12.91
C ILE A 132 -7.61 -7.27 12.28
N ALA A 133 -8.70 -6.96 13.00
CA ALA A 133 -10.07 -7.13 12.49
C ALA A 133 -10.49 -6.05 11.46
N ARG A 134 -9.89 -4.86 11.54
CA ARG A 134 -10.02 -3.83 10.51
C ARG A 134 -9.13 -4.11 9.31
N TRP A 135 -7.95 -4.73 9.43
CA TRP A 135 -7.15 -5.16 8.26
C TRP A 135 -7.83 -6.30 7.49
N THR A 136 -8.59 -7.16 8.17
CA THR A 136 -9.50 -8.13 7.53
C THR A 136 -10.69 -7.46 6.82
N GLU A 137 -11.07 -6.25 7.23
CA GLU A 137 -12.12 -5.42 6.61
C GLU A 137 -11.56 -4.34 5.65
N GLU A 138 -10.28 -3.98 5.72
CA GLU A 138 -9.56 -3.06 4.80
C GLU A 138 -9.22 -3.79 3.49
N THR A 139 -9.25 -5.13 3.50
CA THR A 139 -9.38 -5.93 2.27
C THR A 139 -10.77 -5.74 1.61
N ARG A 140 -11.66 -4.94 2.22
CA ARG A 140 -13.10 -4.91 1.98
C ARG A 140 -13.69 -3.49 2.07
N THR A 141 -13.02 -2.44 1.55
CA THR A 141 -13.67 -1.21 1.02
C THR A 141 -12.60 -0.26 0.49
N GLY A 142 -12.50 -0.06 -0.82
CA GLY A 142 -11.72 1.06 -1.37
C GLY A 142 -12.38 2.44 -1.15
N SER A 143 -13.50 2.55 -0.45
CA SER A 143 -13.97 3.88 -0.05
C SER A 143 -12.85 4.53 0.75
N GLY A 144 -12.45 5.76 0.40
CA GLY A 144 -11.76 6.67 1.31
C GLY A 144 -12.63 6.97 2.53
N GLY A 145 -12.92 5.92 3.30
CA GLY A 145 -13.50 5.98 4.61
C GLY A 145 -12.40 6.46 5.53
N LEU A 146 -12.69 7.51 6.28
CA LEU A 146 -11.77 8.00 7.29
C LEU A 146 -11.46 6.86 8.25
N ASP A 147 -10.22 6.39 8.24
CA ASP A 147 -9.81 5.33 9.15
C ASP A 147 -9.67 5.89 10.55
N GLY A 148 -10.67 5.58 11.37
CA GLY A 148 -10.68 5.91 12.79
C GLY A 148 -11.98 6.59 13.20
N THR A 149 -12.17 6.75 14.51
CA THR A 149 -13.36 7.43 15.02
C THR A 149 -13.17 8.94 14.90
N PRO A 150 -14.07 9.69 14.23
CA PRO A 150 -13.90 11.11 13.90
C PRO A 150 -13.34 12.03 15.00
N GLY A 151 -13.74 11.83 16.25
CA GLY A 151 -13.27 12.63 17.40
C GLY A 151 -11.79 12.43 17.76
N PHE A 152 -11.15 11.38 17.25
CA PHE A 152 -9.80 10.97 17.64
C PHE A 152 -8.82 10.95 16.45
N LEU A 153 -9.27 11.34 15.26
CA LEU A 153 -8.45 11.41 14.05
C LEU A 153 -7.38 12.48 14.15
N ALA A 154 -6.18 12.15 13.66
CA ALA A 154 -5.15 13.14 13.41
C ALA A 154 -5.51 14.06 12.22
N PRO A 155 -5.02 15.31 12.18
CA PRO A 155 -5.37 16.28 11.14
C PRO A 155 -5.03 15.83 9.70
N GLU A 156 -3.95 15.07 9.53
CA GLU A 156 -3.54 14.43 8.27
C GLU A 156 -4.50 13.34 7.85
N VAL A 157 -4.88 12.45 8.78
CA VAL A 157 -5.84 11.38 8.51
C VAL A 157 -7.22 11.95 8.19
N ALA A 158 -7.64 12.99 8.90
CA ALA A 158 -8.88 13.73 8.60
C ALA A 158 -8.88 14.41 7.22
N ARG A 159 -7.71 14.65 6.62
CA ARG A 159 -7.53 15.16 5.26
C ARG A 159 -7.37 14.06 4.22
N GLY A 160 -7.44 12.79 4.62
CA GLY A 160 -7.26 11.63 3.74
C GLY A 160 -5.80 11.28 3.45
N GLU A 161 -4.84 11.85 4.19
CA GLU A 161 -3.44 11.42 4.14
C GLU A 161 -3.25 10.12 4.96
N ALA A 162 -2.22 9.34 4.65
CA ALA A 162 -1.94 8.09 5.37
C ALA A 162 -1.64 8.34 6.86
N GLY A 163 -2.29 7.56 7.74
CA GLY A 163 -2.00 7.54 9.17
C GLY A 163 -0.88 6.55 9.49
N ASP A 164 0.24 7.05 10.02
CA ASP A 164 1.39 6.26 10.43
C ASP A 164 1.54 6.24 11.98
N THR A 165 2.72 5.88 12.47
CA THR A 165 3.03 5.88 13.92
C THR A 165 2.78 7.22 14.60
N ALA A 166 2.98 8.35 13.91
CA ALA A 166 2.73 9.67 14.49
C ALA A 166 1.23 9.99 14.59
N ALA A 167 0.39 9.38 13.74
CA ALA A 167 -1.06 9.47 13.85
C ALA A 167 -1.57 8.73 15.10
N ASP A 168 -1.03 7.55 15.43
CA ASP A 168 -1.33 6.85 16.69
C ASP A 168 -0.97 7.70 17.92
N VAL A 169 0.17 8.40 17.89
CA VAL A 169 0.58 9.31 18.97
C VAL A 169 -0.40 10.48 19.11
N PHE A 170 -0.92 11.00 18.01
CA PHE A 170 -1.97 12.01 18.05
C PHE A 170 -3.26 11.46 18.66
N SER A 171 -3.69 10.28 18.21
CA SER A 171 -4.91 9.62 18.71
C SER A 171 -4.80 9.23 20.18
N LEU A 172 -3.60 8.88 20.67
CA LEU A 172 -3.29 8.79 22.10
C LEU A 172 -3.54 10.14 22.78
N GLY A 173 -2.97 11.24 22.27
CA GLY A 173 -3.22 12.58 22.78
C GLY A 173 -4.71 12.94 22.82
N ALA A 174 -5.46 12.58 21.78
CA ALA A 174 -6.90 12.84 21.70
C ALA A 174 -7.71 12.02 22.69
N THR A 175 -7.30 10.76 22.93
CA THR A 175 -7.88 9.87 23.94
C THR A 175 -7.67 10.41 25.35
N LEU A 176 -6.45 10.88 25.66
CA LEU A 176 -6.14 11.48 26.96
C LEU A 176 -6.83 12.84 27.16
N PHE A 177 -6.95 13.63 26.10
CA PHE A 177 -7.74 14.85 26.11
C PHE A 177 -9.21 14.56 26.45
N ALA A 178 -9.82 13.55 25.80
CA ALA A 178 -11.19 13.16 26.10
C ALA A 178 -11.37 12.68 27.54
N ALA A 179 -10.41 11.94 28.08
CA ALA A 179 -10.45 11.47 29.46
C ALA A 179 -10.40 12.61 30.48
N VAL A 180 -9.64 13.67 30.23
CA VAL A 180 -9.49 14.78 31.19
C VAL A 180 -10.49 15.93 30.96
N GLU A 181 -10.98 16.13 29.73
CA GLU A 181 -11.93 17.21 29.41
C GLU A 181 -13.39 16.74 29.28
N GLY A 182 -13.61 15.41 29.19
CA GLY A 182 -14.94 14.81 28.95
C GLY A 182 -15.49 15.05 27.53
N MET A 183 -14.64 15.44 26.58
CA MET A 183 -14.99 15.63 25.17
C MET A 183 -13.76 15.47 24.29
N SER A 184 -13.97 15.14 23.01
CA SER A 184 -12.85 15.05 22.06
C SER A 184 -12.19 16.41 21.79
N PRO A 185 -10.93 16.45 21.29
CA PRO A 185 -10.29 17.69 20.86
C PRO A 185 -11.05 18.44 19.77
N TRP A 186 -11.93 17.75 19.04
CA TRP A 186 -12.74 18.29 17.94
C TRP A 186 -14.16 18.67 18.37
N GLY A 187 -14.45 18.67 19.67
CA GLY A 187 -15.74 19.06 20.24
C GLY A 187 -16.49 17.90 20.90
N ARG A 188 -17.68 18.24 21.41
CA ARG A 188 -18.61 17.31 22.09
C ARG A 188 -19.31 16.39 21.10
N ASN A 189 -19.92 15.33 21.62
CA ASN A 189 -20.74 14.37 20.86
C ASN A 189 -21.96 15.00 20.15
N THR A 190 -22.31 16.26 20.47
CA THR A 190 -23.32 17.03 19.74
C THR A 190 -22.87 17.52 18.37
N VAL A 191 -21.55 17.55 18.11
CA VAL A 191 -20.98 17.83 16.79
C VAL A 191 -21.10 16.55 15.96
N SER A 192 -21.72 16.66 14.78
CA SER A 192 -21.85 15.50 13.88
C SER A 192 -20.48 14.89 13.56
N PRO A 193 -20.40 13.58 13.29
CA PRO A 193 -19.15 12.93 12.87
C PRO A 193 -18.43 13.70 11.74
N TYR A 194 -19.17 14.17 10.73
CA TYR A 194 -18.63 15.01 9.66
C TYR A 194 -18.08 16.36 10.16
N GLY A 195 -18.76 16.99 11.11
CA GLY A 195 -18.29 18.22 11.74
C GLY A 195 -16.99 18.04 12.51
N GLN A 196 -16.80 16.90 13.18
CA GLN A 196 -15.56 16.57 13.88
C GLN A 196 -14.40 16.36 12.90
N VAL A 197 -14.63 15.65 11.79
CA VAL A 197 -13.65 15.50 10.69
C VAL A 197 -13.23 16.87 10.13
N HIS A 198 -14.20 17.75 9.84
CA HIS A 198 -13.92 19.08 9.31
C HIS A 198 -13.06 19.91 10.29
N ARG A 199 -13.34 19.85 11.60
CA ARG A 199 -12.53 20.54 12.62
C ARG A 199 -11.14 19.93 12.75
N ALA A 200 -11.02 18.61 12.68
CA ALA A 200 -9.74 17.91 12.68
C ALA A 200 -8.87 18.32 11.49
N ALA A 201 -9.42 18.30 10.27
CA ALA A 201 -8.75 18.74 9.05
C ALA A 201 -8.35 20.23 9.11
N GLY A 202 -9.20 21.07 9.70
CA GLY A 202 -8.95 22.49 9.96
C GLY A 202 -7.99 22.78 11.12
N TYR A 203 -7.60 21.77 11.91
CA TYR A 203 -6.84 21.89 13.15
C TYR A 203 -7.47 22.88 14.14
N GLN A 204 -8.77 22.73 14.38
CA GLN A 204 -9.54 23.57 15.31
C GLN A 204 -9.74 22.84 16.64
N ILE A 205 -8.72 22.88 17.48
CA ILE A 205 -8.72 22.17 18.77
C ILE A 205 -9.50 22.94 19.84
N GLU A 206 -10.30 22.23 20.63
CA GLU A 206 -10.95 22.77 21.82
C GLU A 206 -9.90 23.12 22.91
N PRO A 207 -10.12 24.17 23.71
CA PRO A 207 -9.18 24.57 24.75
C PRO A 207 -9.16 23.57 25.91
N GLN A 208 -7.96 23.30 26.42
CA GLN A 208 -7.74 22.51 27.63
C GLN A 208 -8.16 23.33 28.85
N ARG A 209 -9.08 22.83 29.68
CA ARG A 209 -9.58 23.50 30.88
C ARG A 209 -9.26 22.73 32.15
N GLN A 210 -9.18 21.42 32.07
CA GLN A 210 -8.99 20.50 33.20
C GLN A 210 -7.66 19.75 33.14
N ALA A 211 -6.90 19.87 32.04
CA ALA A 211 -5.66 19.14 31.81
C ALA A 211 -4.55 19.32 32.86
N GLY A 212 -4.51 20.43 33.61
CA GLY A 212 -3.54 20.63 34.70
C GLY A 212 -2.10 20.31 34.30
N SER A 213 -1.43 19.46 35.08
CA SER A 213 -0.06 18.98 34.83
C SER A 213 0.11 18.16 33.54
N LEU A 214 -0.97 17.61 32.99
CA LEU A 214 -0.97 16.87 31.73
C LEU A 214 -0.98 17.79 30.50
N GLY A 215 -1.34 19.07 30.65
CA GLY A 215 -1.52 20.00 29.54
C GLY A 215 -0.32 20.10 28.59
N PRO A 216 0.92 20.30 29.07
CA PRO A 216 2.11 20.36 28.22
C PRO A 216 2.37 19.06 27.44
N VAL A 217 1.95 17.91 27.97
CA VAL A 217 2.04 16.62 27.27
C VAL A 217 1.00 16.55 26.17
N LEU A 218 -0.27 16.91 26.45
CA LEU A 218 -1.31 16.97 25.43
C LEU A 218 -0.94 17.93 24.28
N GLU A 219 -0.36 19.09 24.60
CA GLU A 219 0.13 20.03 23.59
C GLU A 219 1.22 19.43 22.69
N ALA A 220 2.06 18.53 23.21
CA ALA A 220 3.10 17.87 22.43
C ALA A 220 2.54 16.75 21.54
N LEU A 221 1.62 15.93 22.08
CA LEU A 221 0.99 14.83 21.35
C LEU A 221 0.06 15.34 20.25
N LEU A 222 -0.66 16.44 20.51
CA LEU A 222 -1.67 17.00 19.62
C LEU A 222 -1.10 18.01 18.61
N ARG A 223 0.22 18.03 18.36
CA ARG A 223 0.82 18.94 17.39
C ARG A 223 0.29 18.70 15.97
N LYS A 224 0.01 19.78 15.25
CA LYS A 224 -0.55 19.75 13.89
C LYS A 224 0.22 18.88 12.90
N ARG A 225 1.55 18.95 12.93
CA ARG A 225 2.41 18.27 11.96
C ARG A 225 2.93 16.97 12.55
N PRO A 226 2.86 15.84 11.84
CA PRO A 226 3.36 14.55 12.30
C PRO A 226 4.80 14.61 12.84
N GLY A 227 5.74 15.18 12.07
CA GLY A 227 7.15 15.27 12.45
C GLY A 227 7.48 16.26 13.58
N ASP A 228 6.50 17.00 14.10
CA ASP A 228 6.69 17.82 15.30
C ASP A 228 6.26 17.07 16.58
N ARG A 229 5.57 15.93 16.48
CA ARG A 229 5.12 15.10 17.63
C ARG A 229 6.28 14.27 18.18
N PRO A 230 6.27 13.93 19.48
CA PRO A 230 7.22 12.97 20.03
C PRO A 230 6.96 11.56 19.48
N SER A 231 7.93 10.67 19.60
CA SER A 231 7.69 9.22 19.42
C SER A 231 6.84 8.66 20.57
N ALA A 232 6.30 7.44 20.41
CA ALA A 232 5.58 6.76 21.49
C ALA A 232 6.46 6.57 22.75
N ALA A 233 7.74 6.23 22.58
CA ALA A 233 8.70 6.10 23.68
C ALA A 233 9.01 7.44 24.37
N GLU A 234 9.08 8.53 23.61
CA GLU A 234 9.22 9.88 24.19
C GLU A 234 7.95 10.30 24.94
N ALA A 235 6.76 9.98 24.40
CA ALA A 235 5.48 10.20 25.06
C ALA A 235 5.38 9.43 26.39
N GLU A 236 5.85 8.18 26.43
CA GLU A 236 5.94 7.35 27.63
C GLU A 236 6.78 8.06 28.72
N ALA A 237 7.97 8.54 28.37
CA ALA A 237 8.85 9.26 29.29
C ALA A 237 8.23 10.57 29.81
N MET A 238 7.44 11.27 28.98
CA MET A 238 6.72 12.48 29.37
C MET A 238 5.55 12.17 30.33
N LEU A 239 4.76 11.13 30.02
CA LEU A 239 3.62 10.71 30.83
C LEU A 239 4.05 10.15 32.20
N SER A 240 5.20 9.47 32.26
CA SER A 240 5.79 8.99 33.52
C SER A 240 6.10 10.11 34.51
N GLN A 241 6.55 11.28 34.04
CA GLN A 241 6.84 12.44 34.90
C GLN A 241 5.55 12.97 35.57
N VAL A 242 4.46 13.04 34.81
CA VAL A 242 3.14 13.49 35.31
C VAL A 242 2.54 12.45 36.24
N ALA A 243 2.60 11.16 35.88
CA ALA A 243 2.05 10.06 36.66
C ALA A 243 2.68 9.93 38.06
N ASN A 244 3.97 10.26 38.18
CA ASN A 244 4.72 10.23 39.44
C ASN A 244 4.62 11.54 40.26
N GLY A 245 3.83 12.52 39.81
CA GLY A 245 3.61 13.77 40.55
C GLY A 245 4.84 14.67 40.62
N SER A 246 5.77 14.57 39.67
CA SER A 246 6.98 15.39 39.67
C SER A 246 6.64 16.83 39.27
N GLU A 247 6.79 17.78 40.19
CA GLU A 247 6.68 19.24 39.92
C GLU A 247 7.87 19.79 39.09
N ALA A 248 8.85 18.95 38.76
CA ALA A 248 9.97 19.35 37.92
C ALA A 248 9.48 19.64 36.48
N THR A 249 9.93 20.76 35.91
CA THR A 249 9.60 21.21 34.55
C THR A 249 9.64 20.04 33.55
N ILE A 250 8.47 19.63 33.05
CA ILE A 250 8.33 18.51 32.10
C ILE A 250 9.31 18.73 30.95
N ARG A 251 10.25 17.79 30.76
CA ARG A 251 11.22 17.88 29.67
C ARG A 251 10.56 17.55 28.35
N ILE A 252 10.01 18.56 27.69
CA ILE A 252 9.47 18.42 26.34
C ILE A 252 10.64 18.48 25.34
N PRO A 253 10.85 17.46 24.49
CA PRO A 253 11.87 17.53 23.45
C PRO A 253 11.59 18.74 22.52
N PRO A 254 12.61 19.57 22.21
CA PRO A 254 12.42 20.74 21.36
C PRO A 254 12.04 20.30 19.95
N SER A 255 11.04 20.97 19.35
CA SER A 255 10.66 20.71 17.96
C SER A 255 11.86 20.88 17.02
N ALA A 256 11.95 20.01 16.01
CA ALA A 256 13.10 19.91 15.08
C ALA A 256 13.47 21.26 14.42
N ARG A 257 12.54 22.22 14.38
CA ARG A 257 12.74 23.58 13.84
C ARG A 257 13.60 24.51 14.69
N ARG A 258 13.76 24.31 16.01
CA ARG A 258 14.48 25.27 16.88
C ARG A 258 16.01 25.20 16.80
N ARG A 259 16.58 24.17 16.17
CA ARG A 259 18.03 24.01 15.97
C ARG A 259 18.67 24.99 14.95
N ARG A 260 17.89 25.79 14.20
CA ARG A 260 18.38 26.54 13.02
C ARG A 260 18.64 28.06 13.19
N ARG A 261 18.53 28.67 14.38
CA ARG A 261 18.59 30.16 14.51
C ARG A 261 19.92 30.78 14.99
N GLY A 262 21.01 30.03 15.13
CA GLY A 262 22.27 30.53 15.74
C GLY A 262 23.41 30.93 14.80
N LEU A 263 23.24 31.07 13.48
CA LEU A 263 24.36 31.22 12.54
C LEU A 263 24.13 32.39 11.57
N VAL A 264 24.52 33.60 11.98
CA VAL A 264 24.66 34.76 11.07
C VAL A 264 26.14 35.14 10.84
N LEU A 265 27.10 34.55 11.56
CA LEU A 265 28.55 34.72 11.27
C LEU A 265 29.13 33.72 10.23
N GLY A 266 28.34 32.76 9.74
CA GLY A 266 28.82 31.66 8.87
C GLY A 266 28.85 31.93 7.36
N ALA A 267 28.54 33.14 6.90
CA ALA A 267 28.33 33.43 5.47
C ALA A 267 29.62 33.38 4.63
N VAL A 268 30.79 33.64 5.21
CA VAL A 268 32.08 33.65 4.48
C VAL A 268 32.67 32.23 4.35
N ALA A 269 32.45 31.37 5.34
CA ALA A 269 32.83 29.95 5.25
C ALA A 269 31.96 29.17 4.24
N ALA A 270 30.69 29.57 4.07
CA ALA A 270 29.76 28.92 3.16
C ALA A 270 30.18 29.01 1.69
N VAL A 271 30.84 30.10 1.26
CA VAL A 271 31.29 30.27 -0.14
C VAL A 271 32.48 29.37 -0.45
N LEU A 272 33.44 29.24 0.47
CA LEU A 272 34.58 28.34 0.30
C LEU A 272 34.17 26.86 0.40
N VAL A 273 33.19 26.54 1.24
CA VAL A 273 32.59 25.21 1.30
C VAL A 273 31.74 24.92 0.07
N LEU A 274 31.06 25.89 -0.54
CA LEU A 274 30.31 25.68 -1.79
C LEU A 274 31.22 25.38 -2.97
N VAL A 275 32.38 26.04 -3.07
CA VAL A 275 33.38 25.76 -4.12
C VAL A 275 34.09 24.41 -3.87
N ALA A 276 34.38 24.08 -2.61
CA ALA A 276 34.91 22.76 -2.27
C ALA A 276 33.85 21.66 -2.47
N ALA A 277 32.58 21.94 -2.17
CA ALA A 277 31.47 21.01 -2.33
C ALA A 277 31.10 20.79 -3.79
N THR A 278 31.23 21.77 -4.69
CA THR A 278 31.06 21.54 -6.13
C THR A 278 32.21 20.70 -6.71
N LEU A 279 33.44 20.92 -6.27
CA LEU A 279 34.59 20.10 -6.65
C LEU A 279 34.52 18.67 -6.08
N VAL A 280 33.96 18.51 -4.88
CA VAL A 280 33.71 17.20 -4.27
C VAL A 280 32.47 16.53 -4.87
N TRP A 281 31.42 17.26 -5.24
CA TRP A 281 30.21 16.73 -5.89
C TRP A 281 30.50 16.22 -7.30
N GLN A 282 31.39 16.89 -8.03
CA GLN A 282 31.93 16.37 -9.31
C GLN A 282 32.86 15.15 -9.14
N ALA A 283 33.29 14.85 -7.91
CA ALA A 283 34.17 13.74 -7.57
C ALA A 283 33.49 12.67 -6.68
N MET A 284 32.20 12.81 -6.35
CA MET A 284 31.42 11.79 -5.68
C MET A 284 30.95 10.77 -6.72
N PRO A 285 31.14 9.45 -6.50
CA PRO A 285 30.49 8.45 -7.32
C PRO A 285 28.97 8.60 -7.18
N ASP A 286 28.24 8.34 -8.27
CA ASP A 286 26.78 8.40 -8.35
C ASP A 286 26.11 7.75 -7.12
N THR A 287 24.92 8.24 -6.76
CA THR A 287 23.96 7.57 -5.85
C THR A 287 24.08 6.05 -5.98
N PRO A 288 24.06 5.25 -4.89
CA PRO A 288 24.27 3.81 -4.99
C PRO A 288 23.45 3.28 -6.16
N ASP A 289 24.16 2.84 -7.20
CA ASP A 289 23.62 2.56 -8.52
C ASP A 289 22.36 1.71 -8.35
N SER A 290 21.19 2.30 -8.60
CA SER A 290 19.94 1.53 -8.62
C SER A 290 20.12 0.42 -9.65
N ILE A 291 19.89 -0.83 -9.24
CA ILE A 291 19.99 -1.98 -10.15
C ILE A 291 19.05 -1.79 -11.35
N THR A 292 17.92 -1.11 -11.16
CA THR A 292 16.96 -0.76 -12.20
C THR A 292 17.44 0.37 -13.11
N GLY A 293 18.16 1.37 -12.60
CA GLY A 293 18.58 2.54 -13.37
C GLY A 293 17.39 3.27 -14.01
N ASP A 294 17.56 3.78 -15.24
CA ASP A 294 16.44 4.33 -16.02
C ASP A 294 15.50 3.20 -16.49
N GLN A 295 14.29 3.14 -15.92
CA GLN A 295 13.28 2.12 -16.24
C GLN A 295 12.99 2.02 -17.74
N ARG A 296 13.01 3.14 -18.47
CA ARG A 296 12.62 3.18 -19.89
C ARG A 296 13.64 2.51 -20.80
N THR A 297 14.87 2.36 -20.34
CA THR A 297 15.95 1.69 -21.09
C THR A 297 16.14 0.24 -20.67
N ALA A 298 15.52 -0.22 -19.59
CA ALA A 298 15.69 -1.58 -19.05
C ALA A 298 15.08 -2.66 -19.97
N ASP A 299 15.86 -3.67 -20.34
CA ASP A 299 15.45 -4.75 -21.23
C ASP A 299 15.11 -6.03 -20.43
N PRO A 300 13.81 -6.38 -20.27
CA PRO A 300 13.40 -7.59 -19.56
C PRO A 300 13.82 -8.88 -20.26
N CYS A 301 13.93 -8.88 -21.59
CA CYS A 301 14.27 -10.09 -22.34
C CYS A 301 15.72 -10.53 -22.14
N LYS A 302 16.61 -9.62 -21.75
CA LYS A 302 18.00 -9.94 -21.41
C LYS A 302 18.15 -10.57 -20.02
N LEU A 303 17.06 -10.67 -19.25
CA LEU A 303 17.02 -11.39 -17.96
C LEU A 303 16.66 -12.87 -18.13
N THR A 304 16.31 -13.32 -19.34
CA THR A 304 15.97 -14.70 -19.63
C THR A 304 16.77 -15.21 -20.83
N ASP A 305 16.96 -16.53 -20.88
CA ASP A 305 17.58 -17.24 -21.99
C ASP A 305 16.68 -18.43 -22.35
N PRO A 306 16.10 -18.49 -23.56
CA PRO A 306 15.28 -19.62 -24.00
C PRO A 306 15.98 -20.97 -23.85
N ALA A 307 17.32 -21.02 -23.95
CA ALA A 307 18.08 -22.24 -23.76
C ALA A 307 17.90 -22.86 -22.36
N ALA A 308 17.58 -22.05 -21.34
CA ALA A 308 17.29 -22.53 -19.98
C ALA A 308 16.01 -23.39 -19.92
N LEU A 309 15.12 -23.26 -20.91
CA LEU A 309 13.86 -23.98 -21.01
C LEU A 309 13.89 -25.15 -22.00
N SER A 310 14.99 -25.33 -22.74
CA SER A 310 15.15 -26.39 -23.77
C SER A 310 14.88 -27.81 -23.27
N ARG A 311 15.06 -28.07 -21.97
CA ARG A 311 14.76 -29.38 -21.35
C ARG A 311 13.26 -29.69 -21.25
N PHE A 312 12.40 -28.69 -21.40
CA PHE A 312 10.94 -28.83 -21.31
C PHE A 312 10.29 -28.90 -22.69
N GLY A 313 10.90 -28.31 -23.72
CA GLY A 313 10.33 -28.20 -25.05
C GLY A 313 11.11 -27.24 -25.94
N GLN A 314 10.60 -26.98 -27.15
CA GLN A 314 11.17 -25.97 -28.03
C GLN A 314 10.79 -24.58 -27.49
N ALA A 315 11.77 -23.85 -26.99
CA ALA A 315 11.59 -22.53 -26.39
C ALA A 315 11.91 -21.41 -27.38
N THR A 316 10.98 -20.48 -27.57
CA THR A 316 11.12 -19.32 -28.44
C THR A 316 10.87 -18.04 -27.65
N LEU A 317 11.78 -17.08 -27.76
CA LEU A 317 11.62 -15.76 -27.14
C LEU A 317 10.60 -14.93 -27.92
N ASP A 318 9.63 -14.35 -27.24
CA ASP A 318 8.69 -13.37 -27.78
C ASP A 318 8.81 -12.05 -27.01
N PRO A 319 9.58 -11.07 -27.55
CA PRO A 319 9.77 -9.78 -26.92
C PRO A 319 8.62 -8.79 -27.19
N ASP A 320 7.70 -9.11 -28.10
CA ASP A 320 6.72 -8.19 -28.69
C ASP A 320 5.27 -8.57 -28.35
N TYR A 321 5.08 -9.27 -27.23
CA TYR A 321 3.78 -9.62 -26.69
C TYR A 321 3.56 -8.96 -25.32
N GLY A 322 2.60 -8.05 -25.22
CA GLY A 322 2.36 -7.30 -23.98
C GLY A 322 3.04 -5.93 -23.89
N ASN A 323 3.02 -5.39 -22.68
CA ASN A 323 3.65 -4.12 -22.30
C ASN A 323 5.20 -4.19 -22.46
N PHE A 324 5.87 -3.04 -22.56
CA PHE A 324 7.31 -2.93 -22.80
C PHE A 324 8.16 -3.38 -21.59
N ASN A 325 7.58 -3.45 -20.39
CA ASN A 325 8.21 -3.99 -19.18
C ASN A 325 8.17 -5.54 -19.12
N ARG A 326 7.62 -6.21 -20.13
CA ARG A 326 7.40 -7.66 -20.19
C ARG A 326 8.22 -8.34 -21.29
N CYS A 327 8.55 -9.61 -21.07
CA CYS A 327 9.09 -10.53 -22.05
C CYS A 327 8.52 -11.94 -21.83
N ASP A 328 8.23 -12.66 -22.91
CA ASP A 328 7.67 -14.00 -22.83
C ASP A 328 8.61 -15.01 -23.50
N VAL A 329 8.62 -16.23 -22.97
CA VAL A 329 9.24 -17.38 -23.62
C VAL A 329 8.18 -18.44 -23.80
N LEU A 330 7.81 -18.67 -25.05
CA LEU A 330 6.85 -19.69 -25.45
C LEU A 330 7.56 -21.04 -25.54
N VAL A 331 7.11 -22.02 -24.77
CA VAL A 331 7.68 -23.36 -24.71
C VAL A 331 6.70 -24.35 -25.29
N GLN A 332 6.97 -24.79 -26.52
CA GLN A 332 6.21 -25.84 -27.17
C GLN A 332 6.54 -27.20 -26.54
N LEU A 333 5.57 -27.78 -25.83
CA LEU A 333 5.72 -29.01 -25.04
C LEU A 333 5.58 -30.28 -25.89
N SER A 334 4.84 -30.21 -27.00
CA SER A 334 4.73 -31.28 -27.99
C SER A 334 4.42 -30.74 -29.39
N GLU A 335 4.37 -31.64 -30.39
CA GLU A 335 3.96 -31.29 -31.76
C GLU A 335 2.45 -30.98 -31.88
N GLN A 336 1.66 -31.15 -30.80
CA GLN A 336 0.24 -30.82 -30.80
C GLN A 336 0.04 -29.30 -30.74
N GLU A 337 -0.83 -28.78 -31.61
CA GLU A 337 -1.26 -27.38 -31.58
C GLU A 337 -1.91 -27.05 -30.22
N GLY A 338 -1.51 -25.91 -29.62
CA GLY A 338 -1.99 -25.47 -28.30
C GLY A 338 -1.28 -26.08 -27.09
N ASP A 339 -0.40 -27.07 -27.29
CA ASP A 339 0.40 -27.67 -26.21
C ASP A 339 1.66 -26.84 -25.91
N GLU A 340 1.42 -25.64 -25.38
CA GLU A 340 2.42 -24.62 -25.15
C GLU A 340 2.32 -24.04 -23.73
N ALA A 341 3.48 -23.75 -23.12
CA ALA A 341 3.57 -22.99 -21.89
C ALA A 341 4.15 -21.59 -22.14
N ASP A 342 3.49 -20.57 -21.61
CA ASP A 342 3.94 -19.18 -21.58
C ASP A 342 4.74 -18.96 -20.29
N VAL A 343 6.04 -18.68 -20.42
CA VAL A 343 6.91 -18.26 -19.31
C VAL A 343 7.20 -16.77 -19.44
N ARG A 344 6.47 -15.99 -18.65
CA ARG A 344 6.50 -14.54 -18.62
C ARG A 344 7.46 -14.00 -17.60
N LEU A 345 8.22 -12.98 -17.98
CA LEU A 345 9.04 -12.15 -17.10
C LEU A 345 8.58 -10.69 -17.22
N GLU A 346 8.34 -10.03 -16.10
CA GLU A 346 7.81 -8.67 -16.05
C GLU A 346 8.51 -7.83 -14.98
N LEU A 347 8.85 -6.58 -15.32
CA LEU A 347 9.42 -5.60 -14.40
C LEU A 347 8.29 -4.74 -13.82
N GLU A 348 8.18 -4.68 -12.50
CA GLU A 348 7.14 -3.92 -11.81
C GLU A 348 7.74 -2.81 -10.95
N THR A 349 7.12 -1.63 -10.99
CA THR A 349 7.41 -0.54 -10.06
C THR A 349 6.85 -0.90 -8.69
N ARG A 350 7.55 -0.43 -7.65
CA ARG A 350 7.09 -0.48 -6.27
C ARG A 350 5.67 0.13 -6.11
N GLY A 351 4.67 -0.70 -5.83
CA GLY A 351 3.45 -0.24 -5.13
C GLY A 351 3.81 0.15 -3.67
N ASP A 352 3.22 1.22 -3.14
CA ASP A 352 3.53 1.97 -1.91
C ASP A 352 3.78 1.16 -0.60
N HIS A 353 4.79 0.30 -0.58
CA HIS A 353 5.27 -0.43 0.58
C HIS A 353 6.80 -0.37 0.58
N ALA A 354 7.38 0.44 1.46
CA ALA A 354 8.83 0.49 1.65
C ALA A 354 9.33 -0.82 2.26
N PRO A 355 10.37 -1.45 1.69
CA PRO A 355 11.42 -2.06 2.50
C PRO A 355 12.47 -0.97 2.82
N THR A 356 12.70 -0.70 4.10
CA THR A 356 13.74 0.24 4.58
C THR A 356 15.12 -0.42 4.69
N THR A 357 15.26 -1.68 4.28
CA THR A 357 16.53 -2.39 4.33
C THR A 357 17.06 -2.56 2.91
N ILE A 358 17.89 -1.62 2.48
CA ILE A 358 18.80 -1.83 1.36
C ILE A 358 19.70 -2.98 1.79
N THR A 359 19.48 -4.17 1.23
CA THR A 359 20.43 -5.27 1.35
C THR A 359 21.73 -4.84 0.66
N ALA A 360 22.89 -5.23 1.22
CA ALA A 360 24.18 -4.98 0.55
C ALA A 360 24.27 -5.66 -0.83
N THR A 361 23.41 -6.67 -1.08
CA THR A 361 23.24 -7.33 -2.37
C THR A 361 22.17 -6.65 -3.21
N ALA A 362 22.41 -6.56 -4.52
CA ALA A 362 21.51 -5.98 -5.50
C ALA A 362 20.14 -6.72 -5.60
N ILE A 363 20.13 -7.98 -5.15
CA ILE A 363 18.99 -8.89 -5.13
C ILE A 363 18.58 -9.15 -3.67
N GLY A 364 17.29 -8.97 -3.37
CA GLY A 364 16.64 -9.30 -2.12
C GLY A 364 16.05 -10.73 -2.09
N PRO A 365 15.13 -11.04 -1.15
CA PRO A 365 14.54 -12.37 -1.07
C PRO A 365 13.73 -12.72 -2.32
N ILE A 366 13.86 -13.97 -2.78
CA ILE A 366 13.07 -14.55 -3.87
C ILE A 366 11.85 -15.22 -3.27
N GLU A 367 10.67 -14.70 -3.55
CA GLU A 367 9.41 -15.30 -3.16
C GLU A 367 9.02 -16.42 -4.14
N ARG A 368 8.69 -17.58 -3.61
CA ARG A 368 8.24 -18.74 -4.39
C ARG A 368 6.82 -19.11 -3.98
N ALA A 369 5.85 -18.66 -4.77
CA ALA A 369 4.47 -19.06 -4.57
C ALA A 369 4.27 -20.52 -5.02
N PRO A 370 3.43 -21.32 -4.32
CA PRO A 370 2.99 -22.60 -4.85
C PRO A 370 2.22 -22.40 -6.15
N GLU A 371 2.09 -23.46 -6.93
CA GLU A 371 1.22 -23.44 -8.10
C GLU A 371 -0.22 -23.19 -7.67
N GLN A 372 -0.87 -22.20 -8.27
CA GLN A 372 -2.24 -21.81 -7.99
C GLN A 372 -2.91 -21.42 -9.31
N ASP A 373 -4.13 -21.88 -9.53
CA ASP A 373 -4.94 -21.57 -10.71
C ASP A 373 -4.24 -21.88 -12.06
N GLY A 374 -3.44 -22.96 -12.10
CA GLY A 374 -2.70 -23.38 -13.28
C GLY A 374 -1.52 -22.48 -13.64
N GLN A 375 -1.04 -21.68 -12.69
CA GLN A 375 0.10 -20.78 -12.86
C GLN A 375 1.10 -20.98 -11.70
N CYS A 376 2.39 -20.91 -12.00
CA CYS A 376 3.43 -20.87 -10.98
C CYS A 376 4.19 -19.54 -11.03
N ARG A 377 4.35 -18.87 -9.88
CA ARG A 377 4.91 -17.52 -9.77
C ARG A 377 6.18 -17.46 -8.92
N ARG A 378 7.12 -16.62 -9.35
CA ARG A 378 8.36 -16.26 -8.64
C ARG A 378 8.49 -14.76 -8.63
N THR A 379 8.92 -14.18 -7.52
CA THR A 379 9.13 -12.73 -7.43
C THR A 379 10.51 -12.44 -6.87
N ILE A 380 11.34 -11.79 -7.67
CA ILE A 380 12.66 -11.32 -7.26
C ILE A 380 12.50 -9.87 -6.81
N ARG A 381 12.75 -9.60 -5.54
CA ARG A 381 12.76 -8.22 -5.02
C ARG A 381 14.12 -7.58 -5.30
N LEU A 382 14.11 -6.39 -5.90
CA LEU A 382 15.32 -5.61 -6.17
C LEU A 382 15.65 -4.67 -4.99
N ASN A 383 16.91 -4.28 -4.85
CA ASN A 383 17.37 -3.43 -3.75
C ASN A 383 16.82 -1.99 -3.78
N ASP A 384 16.29 -1.55 -4.92
CA ASP A 384 15.64 -0.25 -5.11
C ASP A 384 14.11 -0.30 -4.95
N GLY A 385 13.57 -1.47 -4.58
CA GLY A 385 12.14 -1.67 -4.31
C GLY A 385 11.32 -2.14 -5.50
N ASN A 386 11.87 -2.11 -6.72
CA ASN A 386 11.23 -2.69 -7.90
C ASN A 386 11.26 -4.23 -7.82
N ARG A 387 10.53 -4.89 -8.71
CA ARG A 387 10.40 -6.36 -8.71
C ARG A 387 10.56 -6.92 -10.11
N VAL A 388 11.08 -8.13 -10.18
CA VAL A 388 10.98 -9.00 -11.35
C VAL A 388 9.97 -10.09 -11.03
N LEU A 389 8.80 -10.04 -11.67
CA LEU A 389 7.80 -11.08 -11.62
C LEU A 389 8.07 -12.10 -12.72
N ILE A 390 8.15 -13.37 -12.36
CA ILE A 390 8.28 -14.47 -13.32
C ILE A 390 7.10 -15.40 -13.11
N SER A 391 6.37 -15.71 -14.17
CA SER A 391 5.22 -16.61 -14.09
C SER A 391 5.23 -17.60 -15.24
N ALA A 392 4.91 -18.86 -14.96
CA ALA A 392 4.74 -19.89 -15.98
C ALA A 392 3.28 -20.37 -15.95
N LYS A 393 2.64 -20.43 -17.12
CA LYS A 393 1.25 -20.89 -17.30
C LYS A 393 1.13 -21.71 -18.58
N HIS A 394 0.32 -22.77 -18.57
CA HIS A 394 -0.02 -23.48 -19.80
C HIS A 394 -1.15 -22.73 -20.55
N VAL A 395 -1.02 -22.56 -21.87
CA VAL A 395 -1.99 -21.81 -22.71
C VAL A 395 -3.41 -22.40 -22.56
N ASP A 396 -3.56 -23.70 -22.77
CA ASP A 396 -4.82 -24.43 -22.59
C ASP A 396 -5.09 -24.95 -21.15
N GLY A 397 -4.27 -24.57 -20.16
CA GLY A 397 -4.43 -25.04 -18.77
C GLY A 397 -4.16 -26.54 -18.56
N LYS A 398 -3.45 -27.21 -19.47
CA LYS A 398 -3.04 -28.61 -19.29
C LYS A 398 -1.93 -28.72 -18.23
N PRO A 399 -1.82 -29.87 -17.53
CA PRO A 399 -0.75 -30.09 -16.56
C PRO A 399 0.65 -30.01 -17.23
N ALA A 400 1.55 -29.22 -16.65
CA ALA A 400 2.93 -29.08 -17.11
C ALA A 400 3.87 -28.81 -15.92
N GLN A 401 5.18 -28.86 -16.13
CA GLN A 401 6.19 -28.58 -15.10
C GLN A 401 6.38 -27.06 -14.89
N LEU A 402 5.30 -26.32 -14.65
CA LEU A 402 5.26 -24.84 -14.64
C LEU A 402 6.23 -24.24 -13.61
N CYS A 403 6.24 -24.77 -12.39
CA CYS A 403 7.17 -24.28 -11.37
C CYS A 403 8.63 -24.52 -11.73
N ALA A 404 8.96 -25.64 -12.38
CA ALA A 404 10.32 -25.94 -12.79
C ALA A 404 10.79 -25.02 -13.94
N MET A 405 9.88 -24.58 -14.81
CA MET A 405 10.14 -23.56 -15.83
C MET A 405 10.37 -22.19 -15.19
N ALA A 406 9.49 -21.77 -14.28
CA ALA A 406 9.63 -20.50 -13.56
C ALA A 406 10.93 -20.44 -12.75
N ASP A 407 11.33 -21.54 -12.10
CA ASP A 407 12.60 -21.65 -11.36
C ASP A 407 13.83 -21.61 -12.30
N ALA A 408 13.74 -22.15 -13.51
CA ALA A 408 14.82 -22.09 -14.49
C ALA A 408 15.07 -20.64 -14.95
N VAL A 409 14.01 -19.91 -15.31
CA VAL A 409 14.11 -18.49 -15.68
C VAL A 409 14.56 -17.63 -14.50
N THR A 410 14.05 -17.91 -13.29
CA THR A 410 14.48 -17.22 -12.06
C THR A 410 15.97 -17.36 -11.82
N SER A 411 16.53 -18.54 -12.05
CA SER A 411 17.96 -18.79 -11.87
C SER A 411 18.80 -18.00 -12.88
N GLY A 412 18.36 -17.94 -14.15
CA GLY A 412 18.99 -17.11 -15.17
C GLY A 412 18.95 -15.62 -14.83
N ALA A 413 17.78 -15.10 -14.45
CA ALA A 413 17.61 -13.71 -14.06
C ALA A 413 18.51 -13.33 -12.87
N VAL A 414 18.62 -14.18 -11.85
CA VAL A 414 19.51 -13.96 -10.70
C VAL A 414 20.98 -13.86 -11.12
N LEU A 415 21.42 -14.69 -12.07
CA LEU A 415 22.79 -14.63 -12.59
C LEU A 415 23.07 -13.29 -13.29
N VAL A 416 22.14 -12.83 -14.14
CA VAL A 416 22.27 -11.54 -14.84
C VAL A 416 22.26 -10.37 -13.86
N LEU A 417 21.31 -10.37 -12.92
CA LEU A 417 21.17 -9.33 -11.89
C LEU A 417 22.36 -9.30 -10.93
N GLY A 418 23.02 -10.43 -10.70
CA GLY A 418 24.28 -10.50 -9.95
C GLY A 418 25.43 -9.71 -10.59
N GLY A 419 25.33 -9.42 -11.89
CA GLY A 419 26.26 -8.57 -12.64
C GLY A 419 26.11 -7.06 -12.40
N GLY A 420 25.08 -6.63 -11.67
CA GLY A 420 25.01 -5.29 -11.08
C GLY A 420 23.88 -4.38 -11.57
N LYS A 421 23.41 -4.50 -12.82
CA LYS A 421 22.30 -3.70 -13.38
C LYS A 421 21.44 -4.52 -14.33
N ILE A 422 20.17 -4.14 -14.45
CA ILE A 422 19.32 -4.66 -15.54
C ILE A 422 19.95 -4.21 -16.88
N PRO A 423 20.17 -5.14 -17.83
CA PRO A 423 20.68 -4.80 -19.16
C PRO A 423 19.81 -3.76 -19.87
N ARG A 424 20.44 -2.99 -20.77
CA ARG A 424 19.75 -1.93 -21.52
C ARG A 424 19.39 -2.39 -22.92
N ARG A 425 18.28 -1.88 -23.45
CA ARG A 425 17.93 -2.03 -24.87
C ARG A 425 19.03 -1.40 -25.72
N GLU A 426 19.48 -2.13 -26.74
CA GLU A 426 20.57 -1.69 -27.61
C GLU A 426 20.07 -0.76 -28.73
N ALA A 427 18.80 -0.89 -29.14
CA ALA A 427 18.19 -0.12 -30.21
C ALA A 427 17.43 1.10 -29.67
N ASP A 428 17.64 2.25 -30.31
CA ASP A 428 16.81 3.43 -30.06
C ASP A 428 15.43 3.22 -30.73
N PRO A 429 14.31 3.30 -30.00
CA PRO A 429 12.99 3.05 -30.58
C PRO A 429 12.65 4.06 -31.67
N ALA A 430 11.75 3.71 -32.59
CA ALA A 430 11.24 4.67 -33.56
C ALA A 430 10.67 5.93 -32.86
N PRO A 431 10.81 7.15 -33.42
CA PRO A 431 10.33 8.38 -32.79
C PRO A 431 8.85 8.38 -32.40
N GLU A 432 8.03 7.67 -33.17
CA GLU A 432 6.58 7.55 -33.01
C GLU A 432 6.15 6.34 -32.16
N ALA A 433 7.09 5.59 -31.58
CA ALA A 433 6.80 4.42 -30.75
C ALA A 433 6.18 4.77 -29.39
N LEU A 434 5.17 4.01 -28.95
CA LEU A 434 4.55 4.20 -27.62
C LEU A 434 5.56 4.09 -26.47
N ILE A 435 6.64 3.32 -26.64
CA ILE A 435 7.71 3.21 -25.63
C ILE A 435 8.39 4.56 -25.32
N ARG A 436 8.23 5.60 -26.18
CA ARG A 436 8.70 6.99 -25.96
C ARG A 436 7.67 7.90 -25.29
N LEU A 437 6.42 7.45 -25.12
CA LEU A 437 5.35 8.21 -24.48
C LEU A 437 5.17 7.82 -23.00
N GLU A 438 4.31 8.56 -22.32
CA GLU A 438 3.93 8.34 -20.92
C GLU A 438 2.43 8.08 -20.84
N ALA A 439 2.03 6.92 -20.32
CA ALA A 439 0.63 6.52 -20.21
C ALA A 439 -0.16 7.51 -19.34
N CYS A 440 0.42 7.97 -18.22
CA CYS A 440 -0.23 8.94 -17.35
C CYS A 440 -0.49 10.30 -18.03
N ALA A 441 0.29 10.66 -19.06
CA ALA A 441 0.12 11.93 -19.77
C ALA A 441 -1.05 11.92 -20.76
N LEU A 442 -1.61 10.75 -21.09
CA LEU A 442 -2.70 10.62 -22.05
C LEU A 442 -4.09 10.92 -21.47
N VAL A 443 -4.21 10.97 -20.15
CA VAL A 443 -5.46 11.25 -19.43
C VAL A 443 -5.25 12.42 -18.48
N THR A 444 -6.10 13.43 -18.58
CA THR A 444 -6.07 14.57 -17.66
C THR A 444 -6.71 14.21 -16.32
N GLU A 445 -6.36 14.94 -15.25
CA GLU A 445 -6.95 14.74 -13.92
C GLU A 445 -8.49 14.85 -13.94
N ALA A 446 -9.04 15.74 -14.77
CA ALA A 446 -10.49 15.91 -14.92
C ALA A 446 -11.16 14.70 -15.61
N GLU A 447 -10.53 14.15 -16.65
CA GLU A 447 -11.01 12.95 -17.34
C GLU A 447 -10.91 11.72 -16.45
N ALA A 448 -9.79 11.54 -15.74
CA ALA A 448 -9.62 10.49 -14.75
C ALA A 448 -10.68 10.61 -13.65
N THR A 449 -10.86 11.82 -13.09
CA THR A 449 -11.88 12.10 -12.08
C THR A 449 -13.29 11.76 -12.55
N ALA A 450 -13.63 12.09 -13.80
CA ALA A 450 -14.92 11.73 -14.38
C ALA A 450 -15.05 10.21 -14.58
N ALA A 451 -13.97 9.55 -15.04
CA ALA A 451 -13.96 8.12 -15.34
C ALA A 451 -14.06 7.24 -14.09
N VAL A 452 -13.44 7.64 -12.98
CA VAL A 452 -13.48 6.89 -11.70
C VAL A 452 -14.51 7.45 -10.72
N GLY A 453 -15.22 8.51 -11.11
CA GLY A 453 -16.32 9.10 -10.35
C GLY A 453 -15.89 10.01 -9.20
N GLY A 454 -14.63 10.45 -9.11
CA GLY A 454 -14.14 11.46 -8.15
C GLY A 454 -12.61 11.60 -8.16
N PRO A 455 -12.03 12.45 -7.29
CA PRO A 455 -10.59 12.73 -7.30
C PRO A 455 -9.76 11.46 -7.12
N SER A 456 -8.74 11.31 -7.96
CA SER A 456 -7.77 10.20 -7.94
C SER A 456 -6.40 10.72 -8.39
N THR A 457 -5.34 10.10 -7.90
CA THR A 457 -3.97 10.39 -8.32
C THR A 457 -3.53 9.38 -9.36
N ALA A 458 -2.79 9.85 -10.37
CA ALA A 458 -2.13 8.97 -11.32
C ALA A 458 -1.07 8.12 -10.61
N ASP A 459 -1.15 6.80 -10.77
CA ASP A 459 -0.18 5.83 -10.27
C ASP A 459 0.57 5.20 -11.47
N PRO A 460 1.79 5.69 -11.77
CA PRO A 460 2.56 5.20 -12.91
C PRO A 460 3.18 3.82 -12.66
N GLY A 461 2.92 2.89 -13.57
CA GLY A 461 3.60 1.61 -13.65
C GLY A 461 5.06 1.73 -14.11
N PHE A 462 5.70 0.59 -14.36
CA PHE A 462 7.11 0.55 -14.77
C PHE A 462 7.33 1.28 -16.10
N GLY A 463 8.26 2.23 -16.11
CA GLY A 463 8.56 3.07 -17.27
C GLY A 463 7.46 4.08 -17.63
N ASN A 464 6.38 4.18 -16.84
CA ASN A 464 5.17 4.95 -17.17
C ASN A 464 4.54 4.49 -18.50
N TRP A 465 4.57 3.17 -18.77
CA TRP A 465 3.86 2.53 -19.89
C TRP A 465 2.52 1.93 -19.49
N GLU A 466 2.23 1.95 -18.19
CA GLU A 466 0.92 1.71 -17.59
C GLU A 466 0.66 2.86 -16.62
N CYS A 467 -0.59 3.30 -16.51
CA CYS A 467 -0.99 4.26 -15.50
C CYS A 467 -2.38 3.96 -15.00
N ASP A 468 -2.51 4.01 -13.68
CA ASP A 468 -3.75 3.73 -12.99
C ASP A 468 -4.29 4.99 -12.32
N TRP A 469 -5.62 5.09 -12.33
CA TRP A 469 -6.39 6.01 -11.50
C TRP A 469 -7.46 5.19 -10.83
N GLU A 470 -7.48 5.20 -9.50
CA GLU A 470 -8.39 4.35 -8.75
C GLU A 470 -9.17 5.15 -7.72
N ARG A 471 -10.45 4.80 -7.59
CA ARG A 471 -11.31 5.31 -6.54
C ARG A 471 -12.33 4.26 -6.14
N VAL A 472 -12.33 3.86 -4.87
CA VAL A 472 -13.31 2.92 -4.33
C VAL A 472 -13.31 1.55 -4.96
N ARG A 473 -14.13 1.38 -5.98
CA ARG A 473 -14.32 0.13 -6.69
C ARG A 473 -14.10 0.29 -8.18
N ARG A 474 -13.89 1.53 -8.62
CA ARG A 474 -13.74 1.87 -10.02
C ARG A 474 -12.29 2.25 -10.29
N LYS A 475 -11.68 1.55 -11.24
CA LYS A 475 -10.30 1.75 -11.66
C LYS A 475 -10.28 2.06 -13.15
N LEU A 476 -9.63 3.14 -13.53
CA LEU A 476 -9.25 3.46 -14.89
C LEU A 476 -7.78 3.08 -15.05
N THR A 477 -7.47 2.33 -16.10
CA THR A 477 -6.12 1.89 -16.42
C THR A 477 -5.84 2.23 -17.88
N VAL A 478 -4.70 2.87 -18.15
CA VAL A 478 -4.18 3.08 -19.51
C VAL A 478 -2.89 2.31 -19.65
N ILE A 479 -2.84 1.38 -20.60
CA ILE A 479 -1.71 0.46 -20.81
C ILE A 479 -1.22 0.58 -22.25
N PHE A 480 0.09 0.66 -22.44
CA PHE A 480 0.71 0.40 -23.73
C PHE A 480 0.94 -1.10 -23.89
N ASP A 481 0.48 -1.62 -25.02
CA ASP A 481 0.47 -3.05 -25.29
C ASP A 481 0.96 -3.32 -26.73
N ARG A 482 1.37 -4.54 -26.99
CA ARG A 482 1.81 -5.02 -28.31
C ARG A 482 1.18 -6.38 -28.56
N ASN A 483 0.57 -6.52 -29.72
CA ASN A 483 -0.07 -7.77 -30.11
C ASN A 483 -0.08 -7.94 -31.64
N GLN A 484 -0.44 -9.13 -32.10
CA GLN A 484 -0.74 -9.38 -33.49
C GLN A 484 -2.12 -8.79 -33.85
N PRO A 485 -2.30 -8.23 -35.05
CA PRO A 485 -3.60 -7.70 -35.49
C PRO A 485 -4.75 -8.71 -35.40
N ALA A 486 -4.46 -10.00 -35.58
CA ALA A 486 -5.45 -11.07 -35.54
C ALA A 486 -5.91 -11.43 -34.11
N GLY A 487 -5.18 -11.00 -33.08
CA GLY A 487 -5.51 -11.26 -31.67
C GLY A 487 -6.29 -10.11 -31.01
N LEU A 488 -6.92 -9.25 -31.80
CA LEU A 488 -7.76 -8.15 -31.29
C LEU A 488 -9.23 -8.57 -31.31
N ASP A 489 -9.79 -8.73 -30.12
CA ASP A 489 -11.19 -9.09 -29.92
C ASP A 489 -12.06 -7.84 -29.71
N GLY A 490 -13.38 -8.02 -29.83
CA GLY A 490 -14.37 -6.97 -29.57
C GLY A 490 -14.95 -6.27 -30.80
N THR A 491 -15.83 -5.30 -30.55
CA THR A 491 -16.55 -4.55 -31.59
C THR A 491 -15.67 -3.44 -32.14
N LYS A 492 -15.39 -3.50 -33.44
CA LYS A 492 -14.58 -2.50 -34.15
C LYS A 492 -15.29 -1.14 -34.24
N LEU A 493 -14.55 -0.06 -33.96
CA LEU A 493 -14.97 1.33 -34.17
C LEU A 493 -13.77 2.21 -34.60
N THR A 494 -14.06 3.48 -34.91
CA THR A 494 -13.03 4.49 -35.20
C THR A 494 -13.05 5.58 -34.13
N LEU A 495 -11.89 5.83 -33.51
CA LEU A 495 -11.70 6.87 -32.51
C LEU A 495 -10.62 7.84 -32.98
N SER A 496 -11.00 9.09 -33.26
CA SER A 496 -10.06 10.16 -33.65
C SER A 496 -9.11 9.79 -34.82
N GLY A 497 -9.57 8.96 -35.75
CA GLY A 497 -8.79 8.48 -36.90
C GLY A 497 -8.11 7.12 -36.69
N HIS A 498 -8.03 6.64 -35.45
CA HIS A 498 -7.48 5.32 -35.12
C HIS A 498 -8.56 4.24 -35.23
N THR A 499 -8.14 3.03 -35.64
CA THR A 499 -8.96 1.83 -35.47
C THR A 499 -8.94 1.44 -34.01
N ALA A 500 -10.10 1.16 -33.40
CA ALA A 500 -10.20 0.68 -32.04
C ALA A 500 -11.19 -0.47 -31.92
N TYR A 501 -11.09 -1.23 -30.83
CA TYR A 501 -11.94 -2.37 -30.52
C TYR A 501 -12.45 -2.24 -29.09
N VAL A 502 -13.76 -2.37 -28.89
CA VAL A 502 -14.39 -2.37 -27.57
C VAL A 502 -14.77 -3.78 -27.20
N ASP A 503 -14.25 -4.27 -26.08
CA ASP A 503 -14.56 -5.60 -25.56
C ASP A 503 -15.05 -5.54 -24.12
N ALA A 504 -16.26 -6.05 -23.91
CA ALA A 504 -16.86 -6.16 -22.58
C ALA A 504 -16.30 -7.40 -21.91
N ASP A 505 -15.82 -7.24 -20.69
CA ASP A 505 -15.11 -8.26 -19.90
C ASP A 505 -13.82 -8.79 -20.54
N GLY A 506 -13.24 -8.07 -21.53
CA GLY A 506 -11.99 -8.42 -22.22
C GLY A 506 -10.75 -8.45 -21.32
N PHE A 507 -10.80 -7.78 -20.15
CA PHE A 507 -9.81 -7.87 -19.07
C PHE A 507 -10.34 -8.61 -17.83
N GLY A 508 -11.28 -9.53 -18.03
CA GLY A 508 -11.99 -10.27 -17.01
C GLY A 508 -13.32 -9.63 -16.62
N LYS A 509 -14.11 -10.35 -15.83
CA LYS A 509 -15.46 -9.93 -15.42
C LYS A 509 -15.44 -8.56 -14.73
N GLY A 510 -16.44 -7.74 -15.04
CA GLY A 510 -16.59 -6.40 -14.48
C GLY A 510 -15.63 -5.38 -15.10
N THR A 511 -15.21 -5.60 -16.35
CA THR A 511 -14.34 -4.67 -17.08
C THR A 511 -14.92 -4.30 -18.42
N CYS A 512 -14.55 -3.14 -18.94
CA CYS A 512 -14.59 -2.91 -20.37
C CYS A 512 -13.27 -2.35 -20.84
N ASP A 513 -12.76 -2.92 -21.92
CA ASP A 513 -11.50 -2.54 -22.55
C ASP A 513 -11.74 -1.92 -23.91
N VAL A 514 -11.01 -0.85 -24.19
CA VAL A 514 -10.94 -0.24 -25.51
C VAL A 514 -9.50 -0.25 -25.98
N SER A 515 -9.22 -1.12 -26.94
CA SER A 515 -7.91 -1.30 -27.55
C SER A 515 -7.78 -0.42 -28.80
N ILE A 516 -6.99 0.65 -28.72
CA ILE A 516 -6.75 1.61 -29.80
C ILE A 516 -5.47 1.21 -30.54
N VAL A 517 -5.57 0.97 -31.84
CA VAL A 517 -4.40 0.71 -32.71
C VAL A 517 -3.65 2.01 -32.95
N HIS A 518 -2.44 2.11 -32.39
CA HIS A 518 -1.55 3.26 -32.55
C HIS A 518 -0.82 3.18 -33.90
N ARG A 519 -0.06 2.10 -34.12
CA ARG A 519 0.67 1.89 -35.39
C ARG A 519 0.98 0.41 -35.64
N PRO A 520 1.05 -0.02 -36.92
CA PRO A 520 1.63 -1.30 -37.28
C PRO A 520 3.16 -1.23 -37.30
N TYR A 521 3.81 -2.35 -37.01
CA TYR A 521 5.25 -2.51 -37.20
C TYR A 521 5.59 -3.98 -37.51
N LEU A 522 6.85 -4.25 -37.81
CA LEU A 522 7.37 -5.61 -37.96
C LEU A 522 8.24 -5.96 -36.76
N ASP A 523 7.99 -7.10 -36.13
CA ASP A 523 8.87 -7.63 -35.09
C ASP A 523 10.22 -8.09 -35.67
N LEU A 524 11.08 -8.62 -34.80
CA LEU A 524 12.40 -9.14 -35.20
C LEU A 524 12.33 -10.34 -36.16
N ASN A 525 11.17 -11.00 -36.28
CA ASN A 525 10.90 -12.13 -37.16
C ASN A 525 10.12 -11.72 -38.42
N ALA A 526 10.00 -10.42 -38.71
CA ALA A 526 9.20 -9.86 -39.80
C ALA A 526 7.71 -10.21 -39.74
N LYS A 527 7.19 -10.51 -38.55
CA LYS A 527 5.77 -10.69 -38.28
C LYS A 527 5.10 -9.34 -38.10
N GLN A 528 3.90 -9.20 -38.65
CA GLN A 528 3.11 -7.99 -38.49
C GLN A 528 2.56 -7.89 -37.06
N MET A 529 2.94 -6.82 -36.38
CA MET A 529 2.52 -6.47 -35.04
C MET A 529 1.83 -5.10 -35.04
N VAL A 530 1.13 -4.80 -33.96
CA VAL A 530 0.57 -3.47 -33.68
C VAL A 530 0.93 -3.03 -32.28
N GLU A 531 1.29 -1.76 -32.15
CA GLU A 531 1.30 -1.08 -30.86
C GLU A 531 -0.12 -0.60 -30.56
N LEU A 532 -0.53 -0.80 -29.31
CA LEU A 532 -1.88 -0.57 -28.83
C LEU A 532 -1.85 0.33 -27.59
N VAL A 533 -2.82 1.21 -27.48
CA VAL A 533 -3.17 1.83 -26.19
C VAL A 533 -4.48 1.21 -25.74
N ARG A 534 -4.44 0.49 -24.61
CA ARG A 534 -5.61 -0.13 -24.00
C ARG A 534 -6.11 0.76 -22.89
N VAL A 535 -7.36 1.17 -22.98
CA VAL A 535 -8.06 1.94 -21.94
C VAL A 535 -9.05 0.99 -21.29
N VAL A 536 -8.89 0.74 -20.00
CA VAL A 536 -9.69 -0.23 -19.26
C VAL A 536 -10.39 0.48 -18.12
N ILE A 537 -11.70 0.30 -17.99
CA ILE A 537 -12.41 0.62 -16.76
C ILE A 537 -12.87 -0.69 -16.12
N ARG A 538 -12.54 -0.86 -14.85
CA ARG A 538 -13.04 -1.92 -13.98
C ARG A 538 -13.99 -1.34 -12.95
N ASP A 539 -15.09 -2.03 -12.66
CA ASP A 539 -16.08 -1.69 -11.63
C ASP A 539 -16.81 -2.97 -11.17
N ASP A 540 -17.67 -2.88 -10.16
CA ASP A 540 -18.59 -3.96 -9.77
C ASP A 540 -19.75 -4.13 -10.77
N LEU A 541 -19.87 -3.20 -11.73
CA LEU A 541 -20.88 -3.23 -12.77
C LEU A 541 -20.52 -4.24 -13.87
N PRO A 542 -21.50 -4.84 -14.55
CA PRO A 542 -21.25 -5.67 -15.73
C PRO A 542 -20.46 -4.89 -16.79
N GLY A 543 -19.51 -5.56 -17.48
CA GLY A 543 -18.61 -4.94 -18.44
C GLY A 543 -19.33 -4.12 -19.52
N GLU A 544 -20.45 -4.61 -20.03
CA GLU A 544 -21.27 -3.90 -21.03
C GLU A 544 -21.70 -2.49 -20.56
N GLN A 545 -21.98 -2.31 -19.27
CA GLN A 545 -22.38 -1.01 -18.71
C GLN A 545 -21.21 -0.05 -18.55
N LEU A 546 -19.97 -0.56 -18.58
CA LEU A 546 -18.75 0.24 -18.48
C LEU A 546 -18.30 0.76 -19.84
N CYS A 547 -18.64 0.08 -20.93
CA CYS A 547 -18.10 0.36 -22.25
C CYS A 547 -18.37 1.76 -22.80
N GLU A 548 -19.51 2.37 -22.48
CA GLU A 548 -19.78 3.76 -22.90
C GLU A 548 -18.80 4.75 -22.24
N ALA A 549 -18.57 4.58 -20.94
CA ALA A 549 -17.63 5.40 -20.18
C ALA A 549 -16.18 5.14 -20.63
N THR A 550 -15.79 3.87 -20.81
CA THR A 550 -14.45 3.51 -21.29
C THR A 550 -14.20 4.09 -22.68
N THR A 551 -15.16 3.96 -23.61
CA THR A 551 -15.06 4.52 -24.96
C THR A 551 -14.94 6.04 -24.95
N THR A 552 -15.58 6.70 -23.98
CA THR A 552 -15.49 8.16 -23.83
C THR A 552 -14.08 8.60 -23.46
N VAL A 553 -13.45 7.92 -22.52
CA VAL A 553 -12.04 8.18 -22.15
C VAL A 553 -11.11 7.82 -23.31
N ALA A 554 -11.33 6.66 -23.93
CA ALA A 554 -10.54 6.18 -25.06
C ALA A 554 -10.55 7.16 -26.24
N ARG A 555 -11.66 7.86 -26.49
CA ARG A 555 -11.72 8.90 -27.52
C ARG A 555 -10.78 10.08 -27.24
N GLN A 556 -10.66 10.48 -25.97
CA GLN A 556 -9.74 11.55 -25.55
C GLN A 556 -8.29 11.09 -25.65
N VAL A 557 -8.01 9.86 -25.22
CA VAL A 557 -6.70 9.23 -25.37
C VAL A 557 -6.30 9.18 -26.85
N ALA A 558 -7.17 8.66 -27.72
CA ALA A 558 -6.91 8.60 -29.16
C ALA A 558 -6.67 9.97 -29.80
N ALA A 559 -7.33 11.04 -29.33
CA ALA A 559 -7.13 12.39 -29.83
C ALA A 559 -5.75 12.99 -29.48
N ARG A 560 -5.05 12.42 -28.49
CA ARG A 560 -3.70 12.82 -28.07
C ARG A 560 -2.60 11.97 -28.70
N LEU A 561 -2.97 10.87 -29.36
CA LEU A 561 -2.04 10.09 -30.15
C LEU A 561 -1.77 10.81 -31.48
N SER A 562 -0.53 10.71 -31.94
CA SER A 562 -0.22 11.14 -33.31
C SER A 562 -0.79 10.08 -34.28
N PRO A 563 -1.53 10.50 -35.32
CA PRO A 563 -2.11 9.58 -36.31
C PRO A 563 -1.07 8.92 -37.21
#